data_AF-E9PMA2-F1
#
_entry.id   AF-E9PMA2-F1
#
_cell.length_a   1.000
_cell.length_b   1.000
_cell.length_c   1.000
_cell.angle_alpha   90.00
_cell.angle_beta   90.00
_cell.angle_gamma   90.00
#
_symmetry.space_group_name_H-M   'P 1'
#
loop_
_entity.id
_entity.type
_entity.pdbx_description
1 polymer ?
#
loop_
_entity_poly.entity_id
_entity_poly.type
_entity_poly.pdbx_seq_one_letter_code
_entity_poly.pdbx_strand_id
1 'polypeptide(L)' 'MPEIRVTPLGAGQDVGRSCILVSIAGKNVMLDCGMHMGFNDDSCLD' A
#
# COMPACT_ATOMS: atom_id res chain seq x y z
N MET A 1 4.28 23.14 -11.22
CA MET A 1 4.15 21.68 -11.42
C MET A 1 3.55 21.09 -10.16
N PRO A 2 2.53 20.21 -10.22
CA PRO A 2 2.01 19.59 -9.01
C PRO A 2 3.11 18.75 -8.36
N GLU A 3 3.30 18.93 -7.05
CA GLU A 3 4.18 18.08 -6.27
C GLU A 3 3.59 16.67 -6.25
N ILE A 4 4.42 15.68 -6.58
CA ILE A 4 4.07 14.26 -6.50
C ILE A 4 4.88 13.67 -5.35
N ARG A 5 4.18 13.16 -4.34
CA ARG A 5 4.79 12.43 -3.23
C ARG A 5 4.38 10.97 -3.28
N VAL A 6 5.37 10.09 -3.26
CA VAL A 6 5.16 8.63 -3.22
C VAL A 6 5.59 8.14 -1.85
N THR A 7 4.67 7.51 -1.13
CA THR A 7 4.91 6.97 0.22
C THR A 7 4.60 5.46 0.22
N PRO A 8 5.60 4.58 0.28
CA PRO A 8 5.35 3.16 0.51
C PRO A 8 4.79 2.96 1.92
N LEU A 9 3.63 2.32 2.03
CA LEU A 9 2.96 2.00 3.29
C LEU A 9 3.20 0.55 3.72
N GLY A 10 3.64 -0.32 2.81
CA GLY A 10 3.96 -1.72 3.09
C GLY A 10 5.00 -2.30 2.12
N ALA A 11 5.22 -3.62 2.20
CA ALA A 11 6.28 -4.37 1.50
C ALA A 11 7.70 -3.86 1.78
N GLY A 12 8.00 -3.52 3.05
CA GLY A 12 9.31 -3.07 3.54
C GLY A 12 10.45 -4.08 3.32
N GLN A 13 10.84 -4.27 2.07
CA GLN A 13 11.77 -5.28 1.55
C GLN A 13 11.28 -6.74 1.68
N ASP A 14 9.96 -6.95 1.61
CA ASP A 14 9.34 -8.27 1.74
C ASP A 14 8.33 -8.53 0.60
N VAL A 15 8.04 -9.80 0.32
CA VAL A 15 7.10 -10.21 -0.73
C VAL A 15 5.67 -10.20 -0.17
N GLY A 16 4.81 -9.37 -0.76
CA GLY A 16 3.43 -9.16 -0.29
C GLY A 16 3.28 -7.95 0.63
N ARG A 17 2.03 -7.55 0.92
CA ARG A 17 1.71 -6.30 1.66
C ARG A 17 2.11 -5.02 0.94
N SER A 18 2.26 -5.05 -0.38
CA SER A 18 2.53 -3.84 -1.15
C SER A 18 1.32 -2.91 -1.07
N CYS A 19 1.59 -1.70 -0.61
CA CYS A 19 0.63 -0.61 -0.58
C CYS A 19 1.43 0.69 -0.73
N ILE A 20 1.02 1.53 -1.68
CA ILE A 20 1.69 2.78 -2.00
C ILE A 20 0.66 3.90 -1.98
N LEU A 21 0.93 4.93 -1.17
CA LEU A 21 0.14 6.16 -1.17
C LEU A 21 0.81 7.19 -2.08
N VAL A 22 0.07 7.64 -3.10
CA VAL A 22 0.48 8.71 -3.99
C VAL A 22 -0.33 9.96 -3.68
N SER A 23 0.35 11.03 -3.29
CA SER A 23 -0.25 12.35 -3.14
C SER A 23 0.12 13.22 -4.34
N ILE A 24 -0.88 13.65 -5.11
CA ILE A 24 -0.71 14.51 -6.28
C ILE A 24 -1.85 15.53 -6.36
N ALA A 25 -1.53 16.80 -6.58
CA ALA A 25 -2.51 17.88 -6.76
C ALA A 25 -3.60 17.92 -5.64
N GLY A 26 -3.20 17.69 -4.39
CA GLY A 26 -4.10 17.65 -3.23
C GLY A 26 -5.05 16.45 -3.20
N LYS A 27 -4.83 15.44 -4.04
CA LYS A 27 -5.53 14.15 -4.03
C LYS A 27 -4.60 13.09 -3.48
N ASN A 28 -5.18 12.15 -2.73
CA ASN A 28 -4.49 10.98 -2.21
C ASN A 28 -5.06 9.75 -2.93
N VAL A 29 -4.19 9.01 -3.60
CA VAL A 29 -4.52 7.79 -4.35
C VAL A 29 -3.74 6.64 -3.74
N MET A 30 -4.45 5.62 -3.26
CA MET A 30 -3.84 4.38 -2.77
C MET A 30 -3.73 3.39 -3.92
N LEU A 31 -2.51 2.89 -4.16
CA LEU A 31 -2.18 1.93 -5.20
C LEU A 31 -1.74 0.63 -4.55
N ASP A 32 -2.41 -0.46 -4.93
CA ASP A 32 -2.25 -1.79 -4.37
C ASP A 32 -2.65 -1.89 -2.89
N CYS A 33 -3.27 -3.01 -2.54
CA CYS A 33 -3.66 -3.39 -1.19
C CYS A 33 -3.35 -4.88 -1.02
N GLY A 34 -2.12 -5.25 -1.39
CA GLY A 34 -1.71 -6.63 -1.39
C GLY A 34 -1.86 -7.23 0.01
N MET A 35 -2.45 -8.41 0.10
CA MET A 35 -2.46 -9.20 1.34
C MET A 35 -1.22 -10.10 1.36
N HIS A 36 -0.75 -10.48 2.55
CA HIS A 36 0.37 -11.41 2.66
C HIS A 36 -0.15 -12.85 2.53
N MET A 37 0.03 -13.46 1.35
CA MET A 37 -0.53 -14.80 1.02
C MET A 37 0.08 -15.98 1.82
N GLY A 38 0.96 -15.74 2.80
CA GLY A 38 1.62 -16.77 3.62
C GLY A 38 1.53 -16.55 5.13
N PHE A 39 0.80 -15.52 5.58
CA PHE A 39 0.60 -15.18 6.99
C PHE A 39 -0.90 -15.10 7.17
N ASN A 40 -1.45 -15.94 8.05
CA ASN A 40 -2.85 -15.83 8.44
C ASN A 40 -2.98 -14.56 9.26
N ASP A 41 -3.31 -13.45 8.60
CA ASP A 41 -3.95 -12.34 9.29
C ASP A 41 -5.34 -12.85 9.66
N ASP A 42 -5.48 -13.45 10.85
CA ASP A 42 -6.71 -14.05 11.43
C ASP A 42 -7.90 -13.06 11.56
N SER A 43 -7.91 -11.96 10.82
CA SER A 43 -8.92 -10.91 10.87
C SER A 43 -9.53 -10.51 9.52
N CYS A 44 -9.19 -11.19 8.42
CA CYS A 44 -10.07 -11.21 7.26
C CYS A 44 -11.00 -12.42 7.41
N LEU A 45 -12.23 -12.17 7.87
CA LEU A 45 -13.30 -13.16 8.05
C LEU A 45 -13.32 -14.21 6.93
N ASP A 46 -13.49 -15.48 7.32
CA ASP A 46 -13.98 -16.56 6.44
C ASP A 46 -15.15 -16.08 5.54
#